data_AF-A0A4Z2DKC4-F1
#
_entry.id   AF-A0A4Z2DKC4-F1
#
_cell.length_a   1.000
_cell.length_b   1.000
_cell.length_c   1.000
_cell.angle_alpha   90.00
_cell.angle_beta   90.00
_cell.angle_gamma   90.00
#
_symmetry.space_group_name_H-M   'P 1'
#
loop_
_entity.id
_entity.type
_entity.pdbx_description
1 polymer ?
#
loop_
_entity_poly.entity_id
_entity_poly.type
_entity_poly.pdbx_seq_one_letter_code
_entity_poly.pdbx_strand_id
1 'polypeptide(L)'
;IKRYRCSDYLIHFDKTPVTELANCNFCRTVYTYRDEDNYRIAKDCVTSCVPQDRRGGQIGLVTECCDEDYCNTASKQSSTSFLLI
;
A
#
# COMPACT_ATOMS: atom_id res chain seq x y z
N ILE A 1 16.76 5.49 16.31
CA ILE A 1 16.21 4.82 15.11
C ILE A 1 14.71 4.70 15.35
N LYS A 2 13.87 5.43 14.60
CA LYS A 2 12.41 5.30 14.72
C LYS A 2 12.01 3.94 14.15
N ARG A 3 11.20 3.20 14.89
CA ARG A 3 10.83 1.80 14.60
C ARG A 3 9.33 1.72 14.51
N TYR A 4 8.81 1.76 13.30
CA TYR A 4 7.38 1.66 13.05
C TYR A 4 6.95 0.22 12.87
N ARG A 5 5.68 -0.04 13.15
CA ARG A 5 5.00 -1.31 12.89
C ARG A 5 4.19 -1.20 11.62
N CYS A 6 4.37 -2.14 10.70
CA CYS A 6 3.65 -2.16 9.43
C CYS A 6 2.71 -3.37 9.34
N SER A 7 1.63 -3.21 8.60
CA SER A 7 0.74 -4.31 8.23
C SER A 7 1.25 -4.99 6.96
N ASP A 8 1.41 -6.31 6.99
CA ASP A 8 1.73 -7.14 5.82
C ASP A 8 0.46 -7.82 5.24
N TYR A 9 -0.60 -7.04 5.07
CA TYR A 9 -1.82 -7.54 4.44
C TYR A 9 -1.71 -7.46 2.91
N LEU A 10 -1.38 -8.58 2.27
CA LEU A 10 -1.46 -8.73 0.82
C LEU A 10 -2.93 -8.88 0.41
N ILE A 11 -3.46 -7.92 -0.34
CA ILE A 11 -4.76 -8.11 -1.02
C ILE A 11 -4.45 -8.84 -2.32
N HIS A 12 -4.43 -10.16 -2.23
CA HIS A 12 -4.47 -11.06 -3.37
C HIS A 12 -5.37 -12.26 -3.10
N PHE A 13 -5.72 -12.99 -4.16
CA PHE A 13 -6.71 -14.08 -4.18
C PHE A 13 -6.57 -15.15 -3.08
N ASP A 14 -5.43 -15.18 -2.38
CA ASP A 14 -5.26 -15.95 -1.16
C ASP A 14 -5.20 -15.03 0.06
N LYS A 15 -6.05 -15.36 1.04
CA LYS A 15 -6.08 -14.77 2.38
C LYS A 15 -4.80 -15.17 3.15
N THR A 16 -3.66 -14.59 2.80
CA THR A 16 -2.46 -14.75 3.62
C THR A 16 -2.69 -14.11 4.99
N PRO A 17 -2.30 -14.77 6.09
CA PRO A 17 -2.48 -14.24 7.43
C PRO A 17 -1.72 -12.93 7.61
N VAL A 18 -2.36 -11.98 8.30
CA VAL A 18 -1.76 -10.70 8.67
C VAL A 18 -0.53 -10.98 9.53
N THR A 19 0.66 -10.67 9.01
CA THR A 19 1.89 -10.72 9.79
C THR A 19 2.29 -9.30 10.19
N GLU A 20 2.66 -9.11 11.46
CA GLU A 20 3.17 -7.82 11.96
C GLU A 20 4.67 -7.74 11.66
N LEU A 21 5.06 -6.79 10.81
CA LEU A 21 6.47 -6.50 10.55
C LEU A 21 6.91 -5.36 11.47
N ALA A 22 7.92 -5.61 12.32
CA ALA A 22 8.42 -4.67 13.31
C ALA A 22 9.81 -4.13 12.97
N ASN A 23 10.11 -2.91 13.43
CA ASN A 23 11.40 -2.21 13.33
C ASN A 23 11.73 -1.60 11.95
N CYS A 24 10.75 -0.95 11.33
CA CYS A 24 10.90 -0.29 10.03
C CYS A 24 11.19 1.20 10.18
N ASN A 25 11.92 1.80 9.23
CA ASN A 25 11.97 3.27 9.12
C ASN A 25 10.76 3.81 8.35
N PHE A 26 10.22 3.02 7.41
CA PHE A 26 9.04 3.37 6.62
C PHE A 26 8.22 2.11 6.35
N CYS A 27 6.90 2.26 6.34
CA CYS A 27 5.98 1.30 5.76
C CYS A 27 5.76 1.67 4.30
N ARG A 28 5.98 0.71 3.40
CA ARG A 28 5.80 0.86 1.95
C ARG A 28 4.55 0.10 1.51
N THR A 29 3.74 0.70 0.65
CA THR A 29 2.63 0.04 -0.04
C THR A 29 2.83 0.18 -1.54
N VAL A 30 2.83 -0.92 -2.27
CA VAL A 30 2.93 -0.94 -3.74
C VAL A 30 1.63 -1.44 -4.32
N TYR A 31 0.97 -0.58 -5.10
CA TYR A 31 -0.22 -0.90 -5.87
C TYR A 31 0.20 -1.17 -7.32
N THR A 32 -0.13 -2.36 -7.83
CA THR A 32 0.05 -2.70 -9.24
C THR A 32 -1.33 -2.77 -9.90
N TYR A 33 -1.67 -1.76 -10.68
CA TYR A 33 -2.91 -1.70 -11.45
C TYR A 33 -2.71 -2.38 -12.81
N ARG A 34 -3.52 -3.39 -13.13
CA ARG A 34 -3.53 -4.05 -14.44
C ARG A 34 -4.79 -3.75 -15.27
N ASP A 35 -5.91 -3.38 -14.64
CA ASP A 35 -7.19 -2.91 -15.21
C ASP A 35 -8.01 -2.20 -14.12
N GLU A 36 -9.15 -1.55 -14.45
CA GLU A 36 -10.01 -0.77 -13.53
C GLU A 36 -10.28 -1.48 -12.18
N ASP A 37 -10.51 -2.79 -12.22
CA ASP A 37 -10.89 -3.58 -11.05
C ASP A 37 -9.78 -4.50 -10.52
N ASN A 38 -8.67 -4.63 -11.26
CA ASN A 38 -7.60 -5.57 -10.96
C ASN A 38 -6.35 -4.83 -10.49
N TYR A 39 -6.24 -4.64 -9.18
CA TYR A 39 -5.02 -4.16 -8.55
C TYR A 39 -4.44 -5.17 -7.55
N ARG A 40 -3.10 -5.21 -7.49
CA ARG A 40 -2.32 -6.02 -6.54
C ARG A 40 -1.77 -5.09 -5.47
N ILE A 41 -1.92 -5.42 -4.20
CA ILE A 41 -1.28 -4.65 -3.11
C ILE A 41 -0.19 -5.50 -2.48
N ALA A 42 1.06 -5.01 -2.55
CA ALA A 42 2.17 -5.50 -1.75
C ALA A 42 2.49 -4.49 -0.64
N LYS A 43 2.80 -4.97 0.55
CA LYS A 43 3.13 -4.13 1.71
C LYS A 43 4.47 -4.58 2.28
N ASP A 44 5.39 -3.65 2.50
CA ASP A 44 6.74 -3.96 2.97
C ASP A 44 7.18 -3.05 4.11
N CYS A 45 8.08 -3.56 4.92
CA CYS A 45 8.88 -2.84 5.90
C CYS A 45 10.25 -2.48 5.28
N VAL A 46 10.58 -1.20 5.15
CA VAL A 46 11.84 -0.78 4.49
C VAL A 46 12.61 0.28 5.28
N THR A 47 13.93 0.32 5.06
CA THR A 47 14.84 1.33 5.66
C THR A 47 14.81 2.67 4.93
N SER A 48 14.49 2.64 3.64
CA SER A 48 14.31 3.81 2.76
C SER A 48 13.14 3.55 1.84
N CYS A 49 12.33 4.59 1.60
CA CYS A 49 11.15 4.50 0.75
C CYS A 49 11.05 5.76 -0.12
N VAL A 50 10.75 5.58 -1.41
CA VAL A 50 10.56 6.67 -2.37
C VAL A 50 9.15 6.55 -2.95
N PRO A 51 8.25 7.51 -2.68
CA PRO A 51 6.94 7.54 -3.31
C PRO A 51 7.08 7.68 -4.82
N GLN A 52 6.31 6.91 -5.58
CA GLN A 52 6.34 6.94 -7.04
C GLN A 52 4.95 6.69 -7.62
N ASP A 53 4.60 7.38 -8.69
CA ASP A 53 3.43 7.08 -9.50
C ASP A 53 3.89 6.91 -10.95
N ARG A 54 3.81 5.67 -11.45
CA ARG A 54 4.19 5.28 -12.81
C ARG A 54 2.99 4.75 -13.58
N ARG A 55 1.80 5.27 -13.31
CA ARG A 55 0.60 4.92 -14.06
C ARG A 55 0.62 5.58 -15.45
N GLY A 56 0.43 4.77 -16.47
CA GLY A 56 0.07 5.21 -17.83
C GLY A 56 -1.44 5.09 -18.00
N GLY A 57 -2.20 6.08 -17.54
CA GLY A 57 -3.66 5.98 -17.44
C GLY A 57 -4.08 5.21 -16.18
N GLN A 58 -4.90 4.16 -16.34
CA GLN A 58 -5.36 3.31 -15.23
C GLN A 58 -4.46 2.09 -14.97
N ILE A 59 -3.43 1.88 -15.80
CA ILE A 59 -2.51 0.74 -15.69
C ILE A 59 -1.15 1.24 -15.22
N GLY A 60 -0.53 0.55 -14.27
CA GLY A 60 0.83 0.83 -13.84
C GLY A 60 1.05 0.64 -12.35
N LEU A 61 2.07 1.30 -11.82
CA LEU A 61 2.55 1.06 -10.45
C LEU A 61 2.53 2.33 -9.63
N VAL A 62 1.97 2.26 -8.43
CA VAL A 62 2.00 3.33 -7.43
C VAL A 62 2.69 2.81 -6.18
N THR A 63 3.68 3.54 -5.68
CA THR A 63 4.36 3.28 -4.42
C THR A 63 4.04 4.41 -3.45
N GLU A 64 3.45 4.06 -2.32
CA GLU A 64 3.20 4.95 -1.19
C GLU A 64 4.14 4.59 -0.03
N CYS A 65 4.56 5.61 0.71
CA CYS A 65 5.47 5.49 1.84
C CYS A 65 4.89 6.28 3.01
N CYS A 66 4.96 5.73 4.22
CA CYS A 66 4.54 6.41 5.43
C CYS A 66 5.42 6.01 6.62
N ASP A 67 5.51 6.87 7.61
CA ASP A 67 6.41 6.77 8.77
C ASP A 67 5.63 6.92 10.09
N GLU A 68 4.51 6.21 10.18
CA GLU A 68 3.68 6.09 11.38
C GLU A 68 3.27 4.63 11.59
N ASP A 69 2.94 4.25 12.83
CA ASP A 69 2.50 2.89 13.12
C ASP A 69 1.20 2.55 12.38
N TYR A 70 1.21 1.42 11.66
CA TYR A 70 0.09 0.87 10.90
C TYR A 70 -0.48 1.79 9.80
N CYS A 71 0.28 2.79 9.36
CA CYS A 71 -0.16 3.75 8.33
C CYS A 71 -0.47 3.10 6.97
N ASN A 72 0.11 1.94 6.68
CA ASN A 72 -0.12 1.17 5.46
C ASN A 72 -1.32 0.21 5.55
N THR A 73 -2.20 0.32 6.56
CA THR A 73 -3.38 -0.55 6.73
C THR A 73 -4.50 -0.23 5.74
N ALA A 74 -4.70 1.04 5.39
CA ALA A 74 -5.75 1.46 4.48
C ALA A 74 -5.53 0.89 3.08
N SER A 75 -6.26 -0.15 2.70
CA SER A 75 -6.51 -0.39 1.28
C SER A 75 -7.27 0.83 0.77
N LYS A 76 -6.76 1.53 -0.24
CA LYS A 76 -7.59 2.40 -1.07
C LYS A 76 -8.61 1.54 -1.82
N GLN A 77 -9.57 0.95 -1.10
CA GLN A 77 -10.85 0.61 -1.65
C GLN A 77 -11.41 1.95 -2.09
N SER A 78 -11.54 2.11 -3.41
CA SER A 78 -12.10 3.27 -4.10
C SER A 78 -13.08 4.03 -3.20
N SER A 79 -12.60 5.11 -2.57
CA SER A 79 -13.50 6.10 -2.01
C SER A 79 -13.94 6.91 -3.22
N THR A 80 -14.91 6.39 -3.96
CA THR A 80 -15.77 7.21 -4.80
C THR A 80 -16.44 8.19 -3.86
N SER A 81 -15.81 9.35 -3.64
CA SER A 81 -16.51 10.54 -3.18
C SER A 81 -17.55 10.86 -4.23
N PHE A 82 -18.76 10.33 -4.04
CA PHE A 82 -19.96 10.94 -4.61
C PHE A 82 -20.12 12.32 -3.95
N LEU A 83 -19.45 13.31 -4.52
CA LEU A 83 -19.88 14.69 -4.41
C LEU A 83 -21.10 14.81 -5.32
N LEU A 84 -22.26 14.49 -4.76
CA LEU A 84 -23.56 14.89 -5.30
C LEU A 84 -23.60 16.42 -5.22
N ILE A 85 -23.54 17.07 -6.38
CA ILE A 85 -24.01 18.44 -6.60
C ILE A 85 -25.51 18.36 -6.86
#